data_AF-U6RIL8-F1
#
_entry.id   AF-U6RIL8-F1
#
_cell.length_a   1.000
_cell.length_b   1.000
_cell.length_c   1.000
_cell.angle_alpha   90.00
_cell.angle_beta   90.00
_cell.angle_gamma   90.00
#
_symmetry.space_group_name_H-M   'P 1'
#
loop_
_entity.id
_entity.type
_entity.pdbx_description
1 polymer ?
#
loop_
_entity_poly.entity_id
_entity_poly.type
_entity_poly.pdbx_seq_one_letter_code
_entity_poly.pdbx_strand_id
1 'polypeptide(L)'
;MHNKKIRWTLLLSAALLAGCGKQIPKDVIHPDKMEDILYDYHLTTAMSGNISYDENYKKEALRNYVYRKHHVTKAEFDSSMVWYTRHTENLAKIYTNLGKRFREEKKDVKRLLAMRENKPSMSQPGDTVDVWYNKTLYWLTDAPLSNKITFEIPTDSNFKAKDAFLWSANYIFLSNLQQQVTMGFNILFDNDSVSGKVAEVTASGIQSLYIKPDSAYKIKSINGFIYLTGDSVKAPGIIVDKISLIRYHELADTISIVAKDSVPEKSMSVIDKDTDSLKMDSVQMKEAVTPVRLNPRDMKEKEGIRPQRTRLQKK
;
A
#
# COMPACT_ATOMS: atom_id res chain seq x y z
N MET A 1 22.51 -5.17 75.02
CA MET A 1 21.41 -5.64 74.13
C MET A 1 21.39 -4.97 72.74
N HIS A 2 22.22 -3.95 72.47
CA HIS A 2 22.18 -3.16 71.23
C HIS A 2 22.83 -3.86 70.01
N ASN A 3 23.94 -4.59 70.20
CA ASN A 3 24.67 -5.27 69.11
C ASN A 3 23.94 -6.48 68.51
N LYS A 4 23.01 -7.11 69.25
CA LYS A 4 22.18 -8.19 68.69
C LYS A 4 21.18 -7.61 67.69
N LYS A 5 20.48 -6.52 68.04
CA LYS A 5 19.48 -5.88 67.15
C LYS A 5 20.09 -5.39 65.83
N ILE A 6 21.31 -4.85 65.87
CA ILE A 6 22.05 -4.40 64.67
C ILE A 6 22.42 -5.58 63.75
N ARG A 7 22.80 -6.74 64.32
CA ARG A 7 23.06 -7.95 63.53
C ARG A 7 21.78 -8.51 62.88
N TRP A 8 20.64 -8.44 63.56
CA TRP A 8 19.35 -8.87 63.02
C TRP A 8 18.84 -7.93 61.92
N THR A 9 19.04 -6.62 62.03
CA THR A 9 18.68 -5.66 60.98
C THR A 9 19.56 -5.80 59.74
N LEU A 10 20.86 -6.10 59.91
CA LEU A 10 21.79 -6.36 58.79
C LEU A 10 21.48 -7.68 58.05
N LEU A 11 21.03 -8.70 58.78
CA LEU A 11 20.55 -9.97 58.19
C LEU A 11 19.21 -9.79 57.44
N LEU A 12 18.29 -8.97 57.97
CA LEU A 12 17.04 -8.66 57.29
C LEU A 12 17.27 -7.82 56.01
N SER A 13 18.21 -6.89 56.02
CA SER A 13 18.56 -6.09 54.84
C SER A 13 19.27 -6.92 53.76
N ALA A 14 20.10 -7.90 54.16
CA ALA A 14 20.73 -8.83 53.22
C ALA A 14 19.71 -9.79 52.56
N ALA A 15 18.65 -10.18 53.28
CA ALA A 15 17.58 -11.01 52.73
C ALA A 15 16.70 -10.28 51.69
N LEU A 16 16.60 -8.95 51.78
CA LEU A 16 15.84 -8.12 50.82
C LEU A 16 16.57 -7.87 49.49
N LEU A 17 17.88 -8.15 49.42
CA LEU A 17 18.68 -8.08 48.18
C LEU A 17 18.62 -9.39 47.37
N ALA A 18 18.03 -10.46 47.90
CA ALA A 18 17.68 -11.66 47.15
C ALA A 18 16.36 -11.46 46.37
N GLY A 19 16.25 -10.35 45.64
CA GLY A 19 15.23 -10.18 44.62
C GLY A 19 15.48 -11.21 43.53
N CYS A 20 14.62 -12.22 43.45
CA CYS A 20 14.68 -13.30 42.47
C CYS A 20 14.43 -12.72 41.06
N GLY A 21 15.49 -12.19 40.43
CA GLY A 21 15.48 -11.92 39.01
C GLY A 21 15.23 -13.23 38.28
N LYS A 22 14.19 -13.29 37.46
CA LYS A 22 13.76 -14.49 36.71
C LYS A 22 14.92 -14.95 35.82
N GLN A 23 15.75 -15.84 36.34
CA GLN A 23 17.00 -16.23 35.70
C GLN A 23 16.68 -17.14 34.53
N ILE A 24 17.09 -16.73 33.34
CA ILE A 24 16.94 -17.55 32.14
C ILE A 24 17.90 -18.74 32.27
N PRO A 25 17.43 -19.99 32.11
CA PRO A 25 18.30 -21.16 32.17
C PRO A 25 19.45 -21.05 31.16
N LYS A 26 20.63 -21.61 31.51
CA LYS A 26 21.84 -21.48 30.67
C LYS A 26 21.71 -22.18 29.31
N ASP A 27 20.84 -23.17 29.22
CA ASP A 27 20.49 -23.95 28.02
C ASP A 27 19.44 -23.27 27.14
N VAL A 28 18.86 -22.15 27.59
CA VAL A 28 17.93 -21.34 26.81
C VAL A 28 18.68 -20.20 26.14
N ILE A 29 18.51 -20.05 24.84
CA ILE A 29 19.08 -18.94 24.07
C ILE A 29 18.59 -17.61 24.66
N HIS A 30 19.53 -16.74 25.00
CA HIS A 30 19.26 -15.43 25.60
C HIS A 30 18.34 -14.57 24.71
N PRO A 31 17.44 -13.73 25.27
CA PRO A 31 16.44 -12.98 24.51
C PRO A 31 16.99 -12.17 23.35
N ASP A 32 18.11 -11.47 23.55
CA ASP A 32 18.72 -10.63 22.49
C ASP A 32 19.19 -11.50 21.31
N LYS A 33 19.84 -12.63 21.60
CA LYS A 33 20.25 -13.59 20.56
C LYS A 33 19.04 -14.28 19.91
N MET A 34 17.99 -14.56 20.67
CA MET A 34 16.75 -15.12 20.15
C MET A 34 16.04 -14.14 19.21
N GLU A 35 16.06 -12.84 19.51
CA GLU A 35 15.51 -11.80 18.64
C GLU A 35 16.21 -11.78 17.28
N ASP A 36 17.55 -11.84 17.26
CA ASP A 36 18.33 -11.89 16.02
C ASP A 36 18.09 -13.17 15.20
N ILE A 37 18.00 -14.33 15.87
CA ILE A 37 17.66 -15.59 15.22
C ILE A 37 16.26 -15.52 14.60
N LEU A 38 15.28 -15.06 15.38
CA LEU A 38 13.89 -14.97 14.92
C LEU A 38 13.72 -13.97 13.78
N TYR A 39 14.49 -12.89 13.79
CA TYR A 39 14.52 -11.95 12.67
C TYR A 39 14.92 -12.65 11.36
N ASP A 40 16.06 -13.33 11.33
CA ASP A 40 16.52 -14.03 10.13
C ASP A 40 15.64 -15.23 9.79
N TYR A 41 15.10 -15.91 10.80
CA TYR A 41 14.18 -17.04 10.62
C TYR A 41 12.89 -16.61 9.90
N HIS A 42 12.27 -15.52 10.35
CA HIS A 42 11.04 -15.00 9.74
C HIS A 42 11.31 -14.36 8.37
N LEU A 43 12.44 -13.67 8.20
CA LEU A 43 12.86 -13.11 6.92
C LEU A 43 13.05 -14.21 5.87
N THR A 44 13.78 -15.27 6.19
CA THR A 44 13.98 -16.41 5.27
C THR A 44 12.69 -17.19 5.02
N THR A 45 11.80 -17.28 6.01
CA THR A 45 10.47 -17.86 5.84
C THR A 45 9.63 -17.05 4.83
N ALA A 46 9.64 -15.73 4.94
CA ALA A 46 8.95 -14.85 4.00
C ALA A 46 9.52 -14.96 2.57
N MET A 47 10.86 -14.98 2.44
CA MET A 47 11.53 -15.13 1.14
C MET A 47 11.22 -16.47 0.46
N SER A 48 11.03 -17.53 1.24
CA SER A 48 10.78 -18.88 0.74
C SER A 48 9.29 -19.22 0.54
N GLY A 49 8.39 -18.27 0.79
CA GLY A 49 6.93 -18.46 0.68
C GLY A 49 6.46 -18.91 -0.70
N ASN A 50 7.14 -18.46 -1.77
CA ASN A 50 6.82 -18.80 -3.16
C ASN A 50 7.47 -20.10 -3.66
N ILE A 51 8.28 -20.76 -2.83
CA ILE A 51 8.90 -22.04 -3.20
C ILE A 51 7.82 -23.13 -3.19
N SER A 52 7.73 -23.85 -4.30
CA SER A 52 6.76 -24.92 -4.50
C SER A 52 6.91 -26.05 -3.46
N TYR A 53 5.81 -26.79 -3.24
CA TYR A 53 5.76 -27.82 -2.20
C TYR A 53 6.72 -28.99 -2.45
N ASP A 54 6.93 -29.35 -3.71
CA ASP A 54 7.90 -30.35 -4.15
C ASP A 54 9.36 -29.95 -3.87
N GLU A 55 9.62 -28.67 -3.61
CA GLU A 55 10.95 -28.13 -3.31
C GLU A 55 11.15 -27.80 -1.82
N ASN A 56 10.39 -28.44 -0.91
CA ASN A 56 10.47 -28.18 0.53
C ASN A 56 11.88 -28.34 1.13
N TYR A 57 12.76 -29.15 0.53
CA TYR A 57 14.16 -29.26 0.95
C TYR A 57 14.91 -27.92 0.88
N LYS A 58 14.55 -27.02 -0.06
CA LYS A 58 15.11 -25.66 -0.14
C LYS A 58 14.69 -24.80 1.05
N LYS A 59 13.44 -24.93 1.51
CA LYS A 59 12.95 -24.24 2.71
C LYS A 59 13.71 -24.69 3.95
N GLU A 60 13.98 -25.99 4.05
CA GLU A 60 14.78 -26.55 5.14
C GLU A 60 16.25 -26.11 5.08
N ALA A 61 16.84 -26.07 3.90
CA ALA A 61 18.20 -25.56 3.70
C ALA A 61 18.33 -24.09 4.15
N LEU A 62 17.33 -23.25 3.89
CA LEU A 62 17.28 -21.86 4.36
C LEU A 62 17.18 -21.76 5.89
N ARG A 63 16.33 -22.56 6.54
CA ARG A 63 16.29 -22.62 8.02
C ARG A 63 17.62 -23.09 8.62
N ASN A 64 18.22 -24.11 8.01
CA ASN A 64 19.53 -24.61 8.44
C ASN A 64 20.65 -23.57 8.23
N TYR A 65 20.54 -22.72 7.21
CA TYR A 65 21.44 -21.58 7.04
C TYR A 65 21.30 -20.58 8.20
N VAL A 66 20.08 -20.24 8.63
CA VAL A 66 19.85 -19.36 9.79
C VAL A 66 20.50 -19.92 11.05
N TYR A 67 20.30 -21.21 11.34
CA TYR A 67 20.90 -21.86 12.51
C TYR A 67 22.43 -21.79 12.48
N ARG A 68 23.04 -22.07 11.33
CA ARG A 68 24.50 -21.95 11.15
C ARG A 68 24.99 -20.51 11.32
N LYS A 69 24.29 -19.53 10.76
CA LYS A 69 24.64 -18.09 10.85
C LYS A 69 24.71 -17.63 12.31
N HIS A 70 23.79 -18.12 13.15
CA HIS A 70 23.70 -17.75 14.56
C HIS A 70 24.47 -18.67 15.52
N HIS A 71 25.19 -19.65 14.98
CA HIS A 71 25.91 -20.66 15.75
C HIS A 71 24.99 -21.32 16.78
N VAL A 72 23.83 -21.80 16.32
CA VAL A 72 22.87 -22.58 17.11
C VAL A 72 22.49 -23.83 16.33
N THR A 73 22.13 -24.88 17.04
CA THR A 73 21.50 -26.06 16.45
C THR A 73 19.99 -25.89 16.40
N LYS A 74 19.34 -26.65 15.51
CA LYS A 74 17.87 -26.73 15.48
C LYS A 74 17.31 -27.15 16.85
N ALA A 75 17.96 -28.09 17.53
CA ALA A 75 17.52 -28.59 18.82
C ALA A 75 17.57 -27.51 19.92
N GLU A 76 18.65 -26.73 19.99
CA GLU A 76 18.77 -25.60 20.94
C GLU A 76 17.74 -24.50 20.67
N PHE A 77 17.48 -24.21 19.40
CA PHE A 77 16.43 -23.27 19.01
C PHE A 77 15.04 -23.77 19.43
N ASP A 78 14.71 -25.01 19.08
CA ASP A 78 13.41 -25.62 19.38
C ASP A 78 13.19 -25.74 20.90
N SER A 79 14.20 -26.16 21.68
CA SER A 79 14.10 -26.26 23.14
C SER A 79 13.91 -24.89 23.78
N SER A 80 14.65 -23.87 23.32
CA SER A 80 14.51 -22.50 23.77
C SER A 80 13.11 -21.96 23.45
N MET A 81 12.59 -22.25 22.26
CA MET A 81 11.24 -21.84 21.85
C MET A 81 10.18 -22.44 22.77
N VAL A 82 10.30 -23.72 23.12
CA VAL A 82 9.42 -24.38 24.11
C VAL A 82 9.46 -23.65 25.44
N TRP A 83 10.64 -23.24 25.92
CA TRP A 83 10.76 -22.44 27.14
C TRP A 83 10.05 -21.08 27.01
N TYR A 84 10.28 -20.34 25.92
CA TYR A 84 9.67 -19.04 25.68
C TYR A 84 8.14 -19.10 25.57
N THR A 85 7.56 -20.17 25.03
CA THR A 85 6.09 -20.35 25.00
C THR A 85 5.47 -20.47 26.38
N ARG A 86 6.24 -20.92 27.38
CA ARG A 86 5.84 -20.95 28.81
C ARG A 86 6.21 -19.67 29.56
N HIS A 87 6.98 -18.78 28.93
CA HIS A 87 7.45 -17.50 29.47
C HIS A 87 7.02 -16.37 28.53
N THR A 88 5.70 -16.25 28.36
CA THR A 88 5.07 -15.41 27.34
C THR A 88 5.44 -13.94 27.41
N GLU A 89 5.74 -13.40 28.60
CA GLU A 89 6.23 -12.02 28.76
C GLU A 89 7.54 -11.76 28.00
N ASN A 90 8.50 -12.70 28.12
CA ASN A 90 9.77 -12.61 27.41
C ASN A 90 9.57 -12.72 25.90
N LEU A 91 8.74 -13.67 25.48
CA LEU A 91 8.43 -13.88 24.06
C LEU A 91 7.71 -12.66 23.45
N ALA A 92 6.75 -12.07 24.17
CA ALA A 92 6.03 -10.87 23.74
C ALA A 92 6.98 -9.68 23.60
N LYS A 93 7.94 -9.52 24.52
CA LYS A 93 8.97 -8.48 24.41
C LYS A 93 9.83 -8.65 23.16
N ILE A 94 10.31 -9.87 22.89
CA ILE A 94 11.08 -10.20 21.69
C ILE A 94 10.28 -9.83 20.43
N TYR A 95 9.01 -10.27 20.32
CA TYR A 95 8.19 -9.97 19.14
C TYR A 95 7.82 -8.49 19.01
N THR A 96 7.71 -7.75 20.12
CA THR A 96 7.49 -6.30 20.10
C THR A 96 8.68 -5.58 19.47
N ASN A 97 9.89 -5.92 19.90
CA ASN A 97 11.13 -5.38 19.34
C ASN A 97 11.31 -5.78 17.88
N LEU A 98 11.07 -7.05 17.57
CA LEU A 98 11.15 -7.57 16.20
C LEU A 98 10.23 -6.82 15.25
N GLY A 99 8.98 -6.57 15.68
CA GLY A 99 8.02 -5.78 14.91
C GLY A 99 8.49 -4.34 14.70
N LYS A 100 9.16 -3.74 15.69
CA LYS A 100 9.76 -2.40 15.56
C LYS A 100 10.88 -2.42 14.52
N ARG A 101 11.81 -3.36 14.62
CA ARG A 101 12.94 -3.54 13.69
C ARG A 101 12.46 -3.69 12.24
N PHE A 102 11.49 -4.59 11.98
CA PHE A 102 10.93 -4.76 10.64
C PHE A 102 10.27 -3.49 10.08
N ARG A 103 9.59 -2.70 10.92
CA ARG A 103 8.98 -1.42 10.48
C ARG A 103 10.03 -0.38 10.12
N GLU A 104 11.11 -0.28 10.89
CA GLU A 104 12.22 0.64 10.65
C GLU A 104 12.95 0.29 9.36
N GLU A 105 13.31 -0.98 9.16
CA GLU A 105 13.97 -1.43 7.93
C GLU A 105 13.06 -1.30 6.70
N LYS A 106 11.76 -1.60 6.82
CA LYS A 106 10.79 -1.36 5.74
C LYS A 106 10.77 0.11 5.33
N LYS A 107 10.83 1.04 6.29
CA LYS A 107 10.88 2.48 6.02
C LYS A 107 12.17 2.84 5.28
N ASP A 108 13.31 2.29 5.68
CA ASP A 108 14.59 2.53 5.03
C ASP A 108 14.65 1.97 3.61
N VAL A 109 14.17 0.74 3.38
CA VAL A 109 14.06 0.14 2.04
C VAL A 109 13.13 0.98 1.16
N LYS A 110 11.98 1.42 1.67
CA LYS A 110 11.06 2.31 0.92
C LYS A 110 11.74 3.62 0.53
N ARG A 111 12.55 4.21 1.41
CA ARG A 111 13.34 5.42 1.12
C ARG A 111 14.38 5.17 0.02
N LEU A 112 15.10 4.05 0.08
CA LEU A 112 16.11 3.70 -0.93
C LEU A 112 15.48 3.43 -2.31
N LEU A 113 14.32 2.78 -2.35
CA LEU A 113 13.56 2.59 -3.60
C LEU A 113 13.11 3.93 -4.18
N ALA A 114 12.59 4.83 -3.34
CA ALA A 114 12.22 6.18 -3.76
C ALA A 114 13.38 6.94 -4.40
N MET A 115 14.60 6.84 -3.82
CA MET A 115 15.81 7.45 -4.39
C MET A 115 16.23 6.80 -5.71
N ARG A 116 16.20 5.46 -5.80
CA ARG A 116 16.58 4.74 -7.03
C ARG A 116 15.63 5.05 -8.20
N GLU A 117 14.34 5.09 -7.92
CA GLU A 117 13.30 5.23 -8.95
C GLU A 117 12.95 6.70 -9.25
N ASN A 118 13.61 7.66 -8.58
CA ASN A 118 13.19 9.06 -8.51
C ASN A 118 11.71 9.23 -8.14
N LYS A 119 11.14 8.24 -7.43
CA LYS A 119 9.73 8.17 -7.08
C LYS A 119 9.54 8.70 -5.67
N PRO A 120 8.99 9.91 -5.47
CA PRO A 120 8.84 10.48 -4.14
C PRO A 120 7.92 9.59 -3.29
N SER A 121 8.25 9.44 -2.01
CA SER A 121 7.47 8.60 -1.09
C SER A 121 6.08 9.14 -0.77
N MET A 122 5.90 10.45 -0.95
CA MET A 122 4.64 11.19 -0.94
C MET A 122 4.72 12.31 -1.99
N SER A 123 3.63 12.55 -2.70
CA SER A 123 3.39 13.70 -3.57
C SER A 123 3.40 15.01 -2.78
N GLN A 124 3.59 16.15 -3.47
CA GLN A 124 3.51 17.43 -2.78
C GLN A 124 2.06 17.77 -2.38
N PRO A 125 1.86 18.34 -1.18
CA PRO A 125 0.56 18.87 -0.79
C PRO A 125 0.23 20.14 -1.59
N GLY A 126 -1.06 20.40 -1.83
CA GLY A 126 -1.53 21.59 -2.53
C GLY A 126 -2.67 21.30 -3.51
N ASP A 127 -3.40 22.35 -3.88
CA ASP A 127 -4.60 22.23 -4.73
C ASP A 127 -4.27 22.00 -6.21
N THR A 128 -3.13 22.51 -6.68
CA THR A 128 -2.64 22.30 -8.04
C THR A 128 -1.17 21.94 -7.97
N VAL A 129 -0.84 20.70 -8.33
CA VAL A 129 0.50 20.13 -8.14
C VAL A 129 0.86 19.25 -9.34
N ASP A 130 2.07 19.41 -9.87
CA ASP A 130 2.65 18.42 -10.78
C ASP A 130 3.11 17.20 -9.99
N VAL A 131 2.46 16.06 -10.23
CA VAL A 131 2.74 14.78 -9.57
C VAL A 131 3.63 13.88 -10.43
N TRP A 132 4.14 14.36 -11.57
CA TRP A 132 5.10 13.65 -12.39
C TRP A 132 6.45 13.53 -11.66
N TYR A 133 6.97 12.30 -11.61
CA TYR A 133 8.24 12.02 -10.92
C TYR A 133 9.32 11.39 -11.83
N ASN A 134 8.94 10.97 -13.04
CA ASN A 134 9.85 10.29 -13.95
C ASN A 134 10.66 11.32 -14.77
N LYS A 135 11.52 10.83 -15.66
CA LYS A 135 12.22 11.69 -16.62
C LYS A 135 11.21 12.51 -17.41
N THR A 136 11.58 13.73 -17.77
CA THR A 136 10.75 14.63 -18.57
C THR A 136 11.17 14.66 -20.04
N LEU A 137 12.20 13.89 -20.42
CA LEU A 137 12.77 13.80 -21.77
C LEU A 137 13.05 12.33 -22.12
N TYR A 138 12.55 11.92 -23.28
CA TYR A 138 12.80 10.61 -23.89
C TYR A 138 13.03 10.77 -25.39
N TRP A 139 13.83 9.86 -25.95
CA TRP A 139 13.93 9.65 -27.39
C TRP A 139 13.36 8.27 -27.71
N LEU A 140 12.22 8.25 -28.41
CA LEU A 140 11.55 7.04 -28.82
C LEU A 140 11.97 6.63 -30.22
N THR A 141 12.29 5.35 -30.37
CA THR A 141 12.62 4.72 -31.65
C THR A 141 11.77 3.47 -31.83
N ASP A 142 11.82 2.80 -32.96
CA ASP A 142 11.11 1.53 -33.19
C ASP A 142 11.72 0.32 -32.50
N ALA A 143 12.89 0.46 -31.89
CA ALA A 143 13.50 -0.63 -31.16
C ALA A 143 12.61 -1.06 -29.97
N PRO A 144 12.44 -2.37 -29.71
CA PRO A 144 11.47 -2.88 -28.73
C PRO A 144 11.59 -2.36 -27.29
N LEU A 145 12.77 -1.84 -26.91
CA LEU A 145 13.03 -1.32 -25.56
C LEU A 145 12.90 0.20 -25.47
N SER A 146 12.83 0.91 -26.59
CA SER A 146 12.76 2.38 -26.66
C SER A 146 11.57 2.89 -27.45
N ASN A 147 10.63 2.02 -27.84
CA ASN A 147 9.40 2.42 -28.52
C ASN A 147 8.27 2.82 -27.57
N LYS A 148 8.49 2.76 -26.26
CA LYS A 148 7.45 3.08 -25.27
C LYS A 148 7.96 3.75 -24.01
N ILE A 149 7.09 4.56 -23.43
CA ILE A 149 7.18 5.10 -22.07
C ILE A 149 6.00 4.56 -21.32
N THR A 150 6.20 4.05 -20.11
CA THR A 150 5.11 3.66 -19.21
C THR A 150 5.36 4.24 -17.83
N PHE A 151 4.29 4.58 -17.12
CA PHE A 151 4.39 5.07 -15.74
C PHE A 151 3.25 4.53 -14.88
N GLU A 152 3.51 4.48 -13.57
CA GLU A 152 2.49 4.20 -12.56
C GLU A 152 2.77 5.05 -11.31
N ILE A 153 1.87 5.99 -11.04
CA ILE A 153 1.85 6.83 -9.85
C ILE A 153 0.86 6.22 -8.86
N PRO A 154 1.33 5.54 -7.80
CA PRO A 154 0.49 5.11 -6.71
C PRO A 154 0.05 6.36 -5.94
N THR A 155 -1.19 6.36 -5.48
CA THR A 155 -1.72 7.47 -4.71
C THR A 155 -1.31 7.35 -3.24
N ASP A 156 -1.28 8.51 -2.59
CA ASP A 156 -1.03 8.66 -1.16
C ASP A 156 -2.15 9.51 -0.53
N SER A 157 -1.95 9.94 0.72
CA SER A 157 -2.93 10.73 1.48
C SER A 157 -3.27 12.09 0.86
N ASN A 158 -2.46 12.60 -0.07
CA ASN A 158 -2.73 13.87 -0.73
C ASN A 158 -3.66 13.74 -1.94
N PHE A 159 -3.98 12.53 -2.40
CA PHE A 159 -4.96 12.33 -3.47
C PHE A 159 -6.36 12.21 -2.88
N LYS A 160 -7.32 12.94 -3.44
CA LYS A 160 -8.72 12.96 -3.00
C LYS A 160 -9.62 12.36 -4.08
N ALA A 161 -10.80 11.92 -3.64
CA ALA A 161 -11.85 11.55 -4.59
C ALA A 161 -12.19 12.77 -5.47
N LYS A 162 -12.55 12.53 -6.73
CA LYS A 162 -12.87 13.56 -7.74
C LYS A 162 -11.72 14.49 -8.17
N ASP A 163 -10.48 14.24 -7.74
CA ASP A 163 -9.33 14.94 -8.30
C ASP A 163 -9.29 14.81 -9.82
N ALA A 164 -9.01 15.91 -10.51
CA ALA A 164 -8.85 15.93 -11.95
C ALA A 164 -7.37 15.92 -12.33
N PHE A 165 -7.07 15.36 -13.50
CA PHE A 165 -5.70 15.19 -13.97
C PHE A 165 -5.54 15.69 -15.40
N LEU A 166 -4.50 16.49 -15.61
CA LEU A 166 -4.04 16.92 -16.93
C LEU A 166 -2.66 16.34 -17.17
N TRP A 167 -2.58 15.36 -18.07
CA TRP A 167 -1.31 14.82 -18.52
C TRP A 167 -0.90 15.51 -19.82
N SER A 168 0.31 16.07 -19.88
CA SER A 168 0.80 16.76 -21.06
C SER A 168 2.25 16.41 -21.37
N ALA A 169 2.58 16.40 -22.67
CA ALA A 169 3.92 16.23 -23.18
C ALA A 169 4.07 16.99 -24.51
N ASN A 170 5.28 17.43 -24.82
CA ASN A 170 5.63 18.00 -26.11
C ASN A 170 6.29 16.93 -26.99
N TYR A 171 5.82 16.81 -28.22
CA TYR A 171 6.28 15.83 -29.19
C TYR A 171 7.06 16.52 -30.30
N ILE A 172 8.21 15.97 -30.66
CA ILE A 172 9.06 16.47 -31.74
C ILE A 172 9.35 15.29 -32.68
N PHE A 173 8.61 15.26 -33.78
CA PHE A 173 8.83 14.31 -34.87
C PHE A 173 10.06 14.75 -35.65
N LEU A 174 11.08 13.88 -35.70
CA LEU A 174 12.36 14.18 -36.34
C LEU A 174 12.34 13.90 -37.86
N SER A 175 11.22 13.43 -38.39
CA SER A 175 11.02 13.14 -39.81
C SER A 175 9.56 13.37 -40.22
N ASN A 176 9.36 13.62 -41.50
CA ASN A 176 8.03 13.75 -42.11
C ASN A 176 7.45 12.39 -42.52
N LEU A 177 8.13 11.28 -42.21
CA LEU A 177 7.59 9.94 -42.42
C LEU A 177 6.35 9.73 -41.53
N GLN A 178 5.42 8.87 -41.99
CA GLN A 178 4.25 8.50 -41.19
C GLN A 178 4.67 7.68 -39.98
N GLN A 179 4.92 8.37 -38.87
CA GLN A 179 5.05 7.80 -37.55
C GLN A 179 3.79 8.14 -36.76
N GLN A 180 3.30 7.19 -35.98
CA GLN A 180 2.10 7.36 -35.18
C GLN A 180 2.47 7.13 -33.72
N VAL A 181 2.11 8.08 -32.86
CA VAL A 181 2.29 7.92 -31.42
C VAL A 181 0.91 7.80 -30.79
N THR A 182 0.73 6.81 -29.94
CA THR A 182 -0.45 6.69 -29.08
C THR A 182 -0.08 7.07 -27.67
N MET A 183 -0.76 8.05 -27.09
CA MET A 183 -0.66 8.37 -25.67
C MET A 183 -1.97 8.01 -24.97
N GLY A 184 -1.89 7.41 -23.80
CA GLY A 184 -3.07 7.10 -23.01
C GLY A 184 -2.77 6.98 -21.53
N PHE A 185 -3.72 7.37 -20.69
CA PHE A 185 -3.62 7.16 -19.25
C PHE A 185 -4.97 6.83 -18.62
N ASN A 186 -4.91 6.11 -17.51
CA ASN A 186 -6.03 5.61 -16.76
C ASN A 186 -5.88 5.95 -15.27
N ILE A 187 -7.02 6.13 -14.63
CA ILE A 187 -7.21 6.27 -13.19
C ILE A 187 -7.90 4.98 -12.71
N LEU A 188 -7.24 4.24 -11.82
CA LEU A 188 -7.79 3.05 -11.15
C LEU A 188 -8.32 3.47 -9.78
N PHE A 189 -9.50 2.97 -9.41
CA PHE A 189 -10.15 3.24 -8.12
C PHE A 189 -10.10 2.04 -7.17
N ASP A 190 -10.37 2.26 -5.89
CA ASP A 190 -10.36 1.20 -4.86
C ASP A 190 -11.40 0.10 -5.08
N ASN A 191 -12.50 0.39 -5.75
CA ASN A 191 -13.51 -0.59 -6.16
C ASN A 191 -13.17 -1.28 -7.50
N ASP A 192 -11.93 -1.15 -7.95
CA ASP A 192 -11.38 -1.67 -9.21
C ASP A 192 -12.07 -1.14 -10.49
N SER A 193 -12.85 -0.06 -10.40
CA SER A 193 -13.30 0.66 -11.59
C SER A 193 -12.16 1.46 -12.22
N VAL A 194 -12.29 1.78 -13.51
CA VAL A 194 -11.26 2.48 -14.29
C VAL A 194 -11.88 3.62 -15.09
N SER A 195 -11.22 4.78 -15.10
CA SER A 195 -11.51 5.90 -16.01
C SER A 195 -10.27 6.19 -16.85
N GLY A 196 -10.38 6.17 -18.17
CA GLY A 196 -9.24 6.23 -19.07
C GLY A 196 -9.47 7.10 -20.29
N LYS A 197 -8.38 7.64 -20.84
CA LYS A 197 -8.39 8.40 -22.09
C LYS A 197 -7.17 8.05 -22.92
N VAL A 198 -7.37 7.94 -24.23
CA VAL A 198 -6.32 7.66 -25.22
C VAL A 198 -6.46 8.68 -26.35
N ALA A 199 -5.33 9.13 -26.89
CA ALA A 199 -5.27 9.94 -28.10
C ALA A 199 -4.11 9.51 -28.98
N GLU A 200 -4.30 9.71 -30.27
CA GLU A 200 -3.26 9.61 -31.27
C GLU A 200 -2.58 10.97 -31.44
N VAL A 201 -1.27 10.93 -31.63
CA VAL A 201 -0.41 12.09 -31.87
C VAL A 201 0.32 11.83 -33.18
N THR A 202 0.05 12.67 -34.17
CA THR A 202 0.56 12.55 -35.54
C THR A 202 1.45 13.73 -35.96
N ALA A 203 1.57 14.75 -35.11
CA ALA A 203 2.32 15.96 -35.42
C ALA A 203 3.06 16.48 -34.18
N SER A 204 4.14 17.23 -34.46
CA SER A 204 4.91 17.91 -33.42
C SER A 204 4.08 18.98 -32.71
N GLY A 205 4.33 19.13 -31.40
CA GLY A 205 3.66 20.10 -30.55
C GLY A 205 3.26 19.52 -29.20
N ILE A 206 2.68 20.38 -28.36
CA ILE A 206 2.17 20.01 -27.05
C ILE A 206 0.85 19.27 -27.24
N GLN A 207 0.77 18.06 -26.68
CA GLN A 207 -0.46 17.31 -26.57
C GLN A 207 -0.82 17.11 -25.11
N SER A 208 -2.11 16.99 -24.84
CA SER A 208 -2.60 16.83 -23.48
C SER A 208 -3.85 15.99 -23.42
N LEU A 209 -3.95 15.18 -22.37
CA LEU A 209 -5.13 14.41 -22.01
C LEU A 209 -5.63 14.88 -20.64
N TYR A 210 -6.92 15.22 -20.57
CA TYR A 210 -7.58 15.62 -19.33
C TYR A 210 -8.64 14.58 -18.93
N ILE A 211 -8.63 14.18 -17.66
CA ILE A 211 -9.65 13.31 -17.05
C ILE A 211 -10.11 13.96 -15.75
N LYS A 212 -11.41 14.29 -15.68
CA LYS A 212 -12.12 14.55 -14.42
C LYS A 212 -13.00 13.33 -14.14
N PRO A 213 -12.67 12.49 -13.15
CA PRO A 213 -13.45 11.31 -12.84
C PRO A 213 -14.74 11.68 -12.11
N ASP A 214 -15.82 10.97 -12.44
CA ASP A 214 -17.12 11.08 -11.74
C ASP A 214 -17.23 10.12 -10.53
N SER A 215 -16.14 9.39 -10.24
CA SER A 215 -16.11 8.41 -9.16
C SER A 215 -15.96 9.08 -7.79
N ALA A 216 -16.83 8.71 -6.86
CA ALA A 216 -16.71 9.06 -5.44
C ALA A 216 -15.67 8.18 -4.70
N TYR A 217 -15.17 7.12 -5.34
CA TYR A 217 -14.18 6.23 -4.73
C TYR A 217 -12.80 6.88 -4.70
N LYS A 218 -11.98 6.47 -3.74
CA LYS A 218 -10.58 6.89 -3.67
C LYS A 218 -9.84 6.38 -4.89
N ILE A 219 -8.94 7.22 -5.39
CA ILE A 219 -8.02 6.86 -6.46
C ILE A 219 -6.96 5.94 -5.87
N LYS A 220 -6.73 4.81 -6.51
CA LYS A 220 -5.75 3.78 -6.12
C LYS A 220 -4.42 3.96 -6.85
N SER A 221 -4.48 4.23 -8.16
CA SER A 221 -3.28 4.58 -8.94
C SER A 221 -3.64 5.29 -10.23
N ILE A 222 -2.66 5.98 -10.80
CA ILE A 222 -2.72 6.57 -12.14
C ILE A 222 -1.62 5.92 -12.96
N ASN A 223 -1.99 5.32 -14.08
CA ASN A 223 -1.04 4.65 -14.97
C ASN A 223 -1.23 5.13 -16.40
N GLY A 224 -0.19 5.06 -17.21
CA GLY A 224 -0.28 5.47 -18.59
C GLY A 224 0.91 5.08 -19.42
N PHE A 225 0.80 5.35 -20.72
CA PHE A 225 1.79 4.99 -21.70
C PHE A 225 1.85 6.00 -22.85
N ILE A 226 3.05 6.13 -23.43
CA ILE A 226 3.29 6.71 -24.75
C ILE A 226 3.90 5.59 -25.57
N TYR A 227 3.33 5.28 -26.73
CA TYR A 227 3.77 4.20 -27.58
C TYR A 227 3.97 4.69 -29.01
N LEU A 228 5.17 4.49 -29.54
CA LEU A 228 5.50 4.75 -30.93
C LEU A 228 5.20 3.49 -31.76
N THR A 229 4.29 3.64 -32.70
CA THR A 229 3.96 2.66 -33.73
C THR A 229 4.41 3.17 -35.10
N GLY A 230 5.13 2.35 -35.85
CA GLY A 230 5.53 2.65 -37.23
C GLY A 230 6.71 1.81 -37.70
N ASP A 231 6.76 1.51 -38.99
CA ASP A 231 7.90 0.83 -39.63
C ASP A 231 9.07 1.81 -39.82
N SER A 232 10.13 1.65 -39.03
CA SER A 232 11.17 2.68 -38.86
C SER A 232 12.58 2.19 -39.22
N VAL A 233 12.67 1.35 -40.26
CA VAL A 233 13.96 1.09 -40.93
C VAL A 233 14.61 2.40 -41.44
N LYS A 234 13.88 3.52 -41.51
CA LYS A 234 14.37 4.82 -42.05
C LYS A 234 14.06 6.07 -41.20
N ALA A 235 13.41 5.95 -40.03
CA ALA A 235 13.00 7.13 -39.27
C ALA A 235 13.92 7.38 -38.06
N PRO A 236 14.40 8.62 -37.82
CA PRO A 236 15.24 8.97 -36.68
C PRO A 236 14.54 8.90 -35.32
N GLY A 237 13.24 8.55 -35.26
CA GLY A 237 12.47 8.49 -34.01
C GLY A 237 11.80 9.81 -33.63
N ILE A 238 11.32 9.90 -32.40
CA ILE A 238 10.54 11.03 -31.87
C ILE A 238 11.10 11.42 -30.51
N ILE A 239 11.31 12.71 -30.29
CA ILE A 239 11.64 13.22 -28.96
C ILE A 239 10.33 13.58 -28.25
N VAL A 240 10.20 13.12 -27.02
CA VAL A 240 9.10 13.49 -26.11
C VAL A 240 9.72 14.23 -24.94
N ASP A 241 9.42 15.52 -24.80
CA ASP A 241 9.94 16.36 -23.73
C ASP A 241 8.83 17.09 -22.96
N LYS A 242 9.20 17.78 -21.87
CA LYS A 242 8.29 18.56 -21.02
C LYS A 242 7.08 17.77 -20.51
N ILE A 243 7.31 16.49 -20.18
CA ILE A 243 6.25 15.63 -19.64
C ILE A 243 5.87 16.12 -18.24
N SER A 244 4.58 16.30 -18.00
CA SER A 244 4.01 16.72 -16.72
C SER A 244 2.65 16.07 -16.49
N LEU A 245 2.29 15.84 -15.22
CA LEU A 245 0.98 15.34 -14.82
C LEU A 245 0.45 16.21 -13.69
N ILE A 246 -0.40 17.16 -14.03
CA ILE A 246 -0.95 18.11 -13.06
C ILE A 246 -2.21 17.53 -12.44
N ARG A 247 -2.21 17.41 -11.11
CA ARG A 247 -3.39 17.13 -10.29
C ARG A 247 -4.07 18.44 -9.91
N TYR A 248 -5.39 18.48 -10.02
CA TYR A 248 -6.26 19.52 -9.48
C TYR A 248 -7.17 18.93 -8.43
N HIS A 249 -7.15 19.50 -7.22
CA HIS A 249 -8.18 19.24 -6.23
C HIS A 249 -9.47 19.94 -6.62
N GLU A 250 -10.60 19.24 -6.46
CA GLU A 250 -11.89 19.92 -6.49
C GLU A 250 -11.95 20.87 -5.29
N LEU A 251 -12.04 22.17 -5.59
CA LEU A 251 -12.35 23.17 -4.58
C LEU A 251 -13.73 22.81 -4.03
N ALA A 252 -13.82 22.48 -2.75
CA ALA A 252 -15.11 22.35 -2.09
C ALA A 252 -15.86 23.67 -2.28
N ASP A 253 -17.11 23.61 -2.76
CA ASP A 253 -17.95 24.76 -3.05
C ASP A 253 -17.91 25.82 -1.93
N THR A 254 -17.06 26.83 -2.07
CA THR A 254 -17.15 28.08 -1.31
C THR A 254 -18.26 29.00 -1.86
N ILE A 255 -19.16 28.47 -2.70
CA ILE A 255 -20.35 29.18 -3.18
C ILE A 255 -21.50 28.94 -2.19
N SER A 256 -21.40 29.49 -0.99
CA SER A 256 -22.56 29.66 -0.10
C SER A 256 -22.30 30.67 1.04
N ILE A 257 -21.59 31.78 0.78
CA ILE A 257 -21.62 32.95 1.70
C ILE A 257 -21.78 34.30 0.97
N VAL A 258 -21.79 34.36 -0.37
CA VAL A 258 -22.01 35.63 -1.09
C VAL A 258 -23.43 35.67 -1.69
N ALA A 259 -24.44 35.70 -0.82
CA ALA A 259 -25.82 36.00 -1.21
C ALA A 259 -26.63 36.57 -0.04
N LYS A 260 -26.09 37.56 0.68
CA LYS A 260 -26.87 38.46 1.54
C LYS A 260 -26.18 39.82 1.56
N ASP A 261 -26.42 40.60 0.51
CA ASP A 261 -26.58 42.05 0.61
C ASP A 261 -27.18 42.56 -0.70
N SER A 262 -28.51 42.50 -0.77
CA SER A 262 -29.29 43.28 -1.73
C SER A 262 -30.34 44.07 -0.97
N VAL A 263 -30.20 45.40 -1.05
CA VAL A 263 -31.12 46.44 -0.59
C VAL A 263 -32.51 46.25 -1.23
N PRO A 264 -33.63 46.56 -0.53
CA PRO A 264 -34.96 46.23 -1.02
C PRO A 264 -35.48 47.32 -1.96
N GLU A 265 -36.00 46.91 -3.13
CA GLU A 265 -36.87 47.76 -3.93
C GLU A 265 -38.24 47.10 -4.12
N LYS A 266 -39.26 47.94 -4.00
CA LYS A 266 -40.65 47.63 -3.69
C LYS A 266 -41.51 47.54 -4.96
N SER A 267 -42.19 46.41 -5.08
CA SER A 267 -43.50 46.10 -5.70
C SER A 267 -43.97 46.82 -6.97
N MET A 268 -44.41 46.02 -7.95
CA MET A 268 -45.76 46.15 -8.53
C MET A 268 -46.29 44.83 -9.10
N SER A 269 -47.61 44.69 -8.98
CA SER A 269 -48.52 43.55 -9.11
C SER A 269 -48.84 43.04 -10.53
N VAL A 270 -49.39 41.82 -10.62
CA VAL A 270 -50.62 41.35 -11.36
C VAL A 270 -50.55 39.79 -11.42
N ILE A 271 -51.35 39.03 -10.63
CA ILE A 271 -52.65 38.36 -10.96
C ILE A 271 -52.49 37.34 -12.13
N ASP A 272 -52.86 36.06 -12.11
CA ASP A 272 -53.65 35.18 -11.23
C ASP A 272 -53.48 33.70 -11.64
N LYS A 273 -54.10 32.81 -10.84
CA LYS A 273 -54.65 31.46 -11.12
C LYS A 273 -53.81 30.20 -10.87
N ASP A 274 -54.22 29.52 -9.79
CA ASP A 274 -54.76 28.14 -9.70
C ASP A 274 -53.91 27.00 -10.32
N THR A 275 -53.60 25.89 -9.65
CA THR A 275 -54.46 25.03 -8.82
C THR A 275 -53.63 24.15 -7.87
N ASP A 276 -54.07 24.11 -6.61
CA ASP A 276 -54.39 22.93 -5.79
C ASP A 276 -53.79 21.54 -6.16
N SER A 277 -52.98 20.97 -5.26
CA SER A 277 -53.38 19.84 -4.41
C SER A 277 -52.19 19.10 -3.80
N LEU A 278 -52.26 18.99 -2.47
CA LEU A 278 -51.46 18.13 -1.61
C LEU A 278 -51.67 16.66 -1.96
N LYS A 279 -50.59 15.87 -1.93
CA LYS A 279 -50.58 14.54 -1.29
C LYS A 279 -49.16 14.09 -0.97
N MET A 280 -48.90 14.04 0.33
CA MET A 280 -47.88 13.20 0.95
C MET A 280 -48.17 11.75 0.61
N ASP A 281 -47.13 10.98 0.31
CA ASP A 281 -47.12 9.57 0.67
C ASP A 281 -45.74 9.14 1.14
N SER A 282 -45.79 8.40 2.25
CA SER A 282 -44.68 8.01 3.10
C SER A 282 -43.99 6.78 2.54
N VAL A 283 -42.65 6.71 2.59
CA VAL A 283 -41.91 5.46 2.36
C VAL A 283 -41.03 5.14 3.56
N GLN A 284 -41.24 3.93 4.05
CA GLN A 284 -40.72 3.28 5.24
C GLN A 284 -39.19 3.22 5.32
N MET A 285 -38.69 3.47 6.53
CA MET A 285 -37.38 3.01 6.99
C MET A 285 -37.30 1.47 6.94
N LYS A 286 -36.26 0.93 6.31
CA LYS A 286 -35.83 -0.46 6.52
C LYS A 286 -34.71 -0.46 7.55
N GLU A 287 -34.89 -1.29 8.58
CA GLU A 287 -33.99 -1.52 9.69
C GLU A 287 -32.58 -1.93 9.25
N ALA A 288 -31.60 -1.35 9.93
CA ALA A 288 -30.20 -1.71 9.84
C ALA A 288 -29.94 -3.08 10.50
N VAL A 289 -29.33 -4.00 9.76
CA VAL A 289 -28.84 -5.27 10.31
C VAL A 289 -27.54 -5.02 11.06
N THR A 290 -27.59 -5.10 12.39
CA THR A 290 -26.42 -5.15 13.27
C THR A 290 -25.61 -6.44 13.03
N PRO A 291 -24.27 -6.39 12.92
CA PRO A 291 -23.46 -7.60 12.77
C PRO A 291 -23.37 -8.37 14.09
N VAL A 292 -23.79 -9.64 14.07
CA VAL A 292 -23.66 -10.59 15.17
C VAL A 292 -22.19 -11.03 15.29
N ARG A 293 -21.58 -10.87 16.47
CA ARG A 293 -20.27 -11.45 16.82
C ARG A 293 -20.41 -12.96 17.03
N LEU A 294 -19.67 -13.76 16.27
CA LEU A 294 -19.60 -15.22 16.44
C LEU A 294 -18.61 -15.61 17.56
N ASN A 295 -19.00 -16.59 18.38
CA ASN A 295 -18.24 -17.12 19.51
C ASN A 295 -17.31 -18.26 19.03
N PRO A 296 -16.05 -18.40 19.50
CA PRO A 296 -15.05 -19.33 18.93
C PRO A 296 -15.31 -20.84 19.09
N ARG A 297 -16.46 -21.27 19.61
CA ARG A 297 -16.83 -22.69 19.75
C ARG A 297 -17.63 -23.26 18.58
N ASP A 298 -18.19 -22.41 17.72
CA ASP A 298 -19.02 -22.85 16.59
C ASP A 298 -18.24 -23.06 15.28
N MET A 299 -16.92 -22.85 15.28
CA MET A 299 -16.04 -23.13 14.13
C MET A 299 -15.63 -24.61 14.01
N LYS A 300 -15.88 -25.45 15.03
CA LYS A 300 -15.38 -26.83 15.05
C LYS A 300 -16.33 -27.88 14.46
N GLU A 301 -17.51 -27.48 14.00
CA GLU A 301 -18.53 -28.41 13.46
C GLU A 301 -18.71 -28.32 11.94
N LYS A 302 -17.91 -27.51 11.23
CA LYS A 302 -17.91 -27.43 9.75
C LYS A 302 -16.72 -28.07 9.05
N GLU A 303 -15.77 -28.69 9.78
CA GLU A 303 -14.65 -29.44 9.19
C GLU A 303 -14.91 -30.96 9.08
N GLY A 304 -16.15 -31.40 9.24
CA GLY A 304 -16.55 -32.81 9.25
C GLY A 304 -17.19 -33.34 7.96
N ILE A 305 -16.83 -32.87 6.77
CA ILE A 305 -17.31 -33.49 5.50
C ILE A 305 -16.14 -33.65 4.53
N ARG A 306 -15.56 -34.85 4.50
CA ARG A 306 -14.55 -35.29 3.53
C ARG A 306 -15.26 -35.89 2.32
N PRO A 307 -15.05 -35.42 1.08
CA PRO A 307 -15.53 -36.14 -0.10
C PRO A 307 -14.71 -37.43 -0.30
N GLN A 308 -15.41 -38.56 -0.36
CA GLN A 308 -14.86 -39.87 -0.72
C GLN A 308 -14.26 -39.83 -2.14
N ARG A 309 -13.02 -40.30 -2.29
CA ARG A 309 -12.39 -40.57 -3.60
C ARG A 309 -13.03 -41.79 -4.24
N THR A 310 -13.71 -41.63 -5.37
CA THR A 310 -14.07 -42.73 -6.26
C THR A 310 -12.81 -43.24 -6.96
N ARG A 311 -12.50 -44.53 -6.78
CA ARG A 311 -11.42 -45.25 -7.49
C ARG A 311 -11.77 -45.37 -8.98
N LEU A 312 -10.92 -44.83 -9.85
CA LEU A 312 -10.81 -45.26 -11.25
C LEU A 312 -9.92 -46.51 -11.29
N GLN A 313 -10.49 -47.65 -11.70
CA GLN A 313 -9.69 -48.79 -12.12
C GLN A 313 -9.18 -48.58 -13.54
N LYS A 314 -7.87 -48.76 -13.74
CA LYS A 314 -7.29 -49.24 -15.00
C LYS A 314 -6.16 -50.19 -14.61
N LYS A 315 -6.13 -51.35 -15.29
CA LYS A 315 -5.26 -52.52 -15.06
C LYS A 315 -3.81 -52.14 -14.82
#